data_AF-A0AAF0BVI4-F1
#
_entry.id   AF-A0AAF0BVI4-F1
#
_cell.length_a   1.000
_cell.length_b   1.000
_cell.length_c   1.000
_cell.angle_alpha   90.00
_cell.angle_beta   90.00
_cell.angle_gamma   90.00
#
_symmetry.space_group_name_H-M   'P 1'
#
loop_
_entity.id
_entity.type
_entity.pdbx_description
1 polymer ?
#
loop_
_entity_poly.entity_id
_entity_poly.type
_entity_poly.pdbx_seq_one_letter_code
_entity_poly.pdbx_strand_id
1 'polypeptide(L)'
;MLDLTEDTLAADVVVRRSPETTVDIRHGEADEPPLVGLAHGALWARAEPTGPGVDVGHGSLNVVVRGGTVLLDAQGGAGLLIVLRGEVEVSAHGEVLRTARAGEALPFDDAGSVGDPDPVDAAELAHDPFISLNLVLDSLAGVPTGLDDLPEPALVGAGPTEADGDGDGDEGAPRKRRFGGRKR
;
A
#
# COMPACT_ATOMS: atom_id res chain seq x y z
N MET A 1 16.28 6.00 12.33
CA MET A 1 15.47 5.44 11.22
C MET A 1 14.93 4.13 11.76
N LEU A 2 13.61 3.96 11.87
CA LEU A 2 13.09 2.63 12.18
C LEU A 2 13.49 1.71 11.03
N ASP A 3 14.13 0.60 11.37
CA ASP A 3 14.38 -0.48 10.41
C ASP A 3 13.16 -1.41 10.47
N LEU A 4 12.54 -1.70 9.33
CA LEU A 4 11.39 -2.59 9.24
C LEU A 4 11.78 -3.79 8.41
N THR A 5 11.42 -4.98 8.88
CA THR A 5 11.47 -6.18 8.03
C THR A 5 10.10 -6.33 7.37
N GLU A 6 10.07 -6.35 6.04
CA GLU A 6 8.89 -6.65 5.22
C GLU A 6 9.03 -8.05 4.62
N ASP A 7 7.99 -8.87 4.78
CA ASP A 7 7.90 -10.22 4.27
C ASP A 7 6.63 -10.34 3.40
N THR A 8 6.79 -10.68 2.11
CA THR A 8 5.66 -11.01 1.21
C THR A 8 5.44 -12.52 1.26
N LEU A 9 4.34 -12.95 1.89
CA LEU A 9 4.12 -14.37 2.21
C LEU A 9 3.39 -15.14 1.11
N ALA A 10 2.57 -14.44 0.33
CA ALA A 10 1.84 -14.92 -0.84
C ALA A 10 1.56 -13.73 -1.78
N ALA A 11 0.96 -13.99 -2.95
CA ALA A 11 0.40 -12.91 -3.75
C ALA A 11 -0.61 -12.12 -2.90
N ASP A 12 -0.43 -10.80 -2.85
CA ASP A 12 -1.28 -9.87 -2.11
C ASP A 12 -1.28 -10.00 -0.57
N VAL A 13 -0.31 -10.71 0.02
CA VAL A 13 -0.15 -10.83 1.48
C VAL A 13 1.19 -10.26 1.91
N VAL A 14 1.15 -9.19 2.70
CA VAL A 14 2.32 -8.47 3.21
C VAL A 14 2.28 -8.43 4.73
N VAL A 15 3.41 -8.78 5.33
CA VAL A 15 3.63 -8.67 6.77
C VAL A 15 4.84 -7.80 7.02
N ARG A 16 4.76 -6.88 7.97
CA ARG A 16 5.88 -6.04 8.40
C ARG A 16 6.04 -6.09 9.91
N ARG A 17 7.29 -6.06 10.36
CA ARG A 17 7.62 -6.21 11.78
C ARG A 17 8.76 -5.31 12.19
N SER A 18 8.72 -4.89 13.46
CA SER A 18 9.81 -4.16 14.10
C SER A 18 11.00 -5.10 14.35
N PRO A 19 12.23 -4.59 14.52
CA PRO A 19 13.42 -5.42 14.73
C PRO A 19 13.36 -6.30 16.00
N GLU A 20 12.64 -5.84 17.01
CA GLU A 20 12.40 -6.52 18.28
C GLU A 20 11.28 -7.56 18.22
N THR A 21 10.52 -7.59 17.12
CA THR A 21 9.40 -8.51 16.95
C THR A 21 9.88 -9.95 16.71
N THR A 22 9.35 -10.88 17.51
CA THR A 22 9.61 -12.31 17.36
C THR A 22 8.39 -12.99 16.72
N VAL A 23 8.59 -13.57 15.54
CA VAL A 23 7.56 -14.32 14.80
C VAL A 23 8.06 -15.68 14.33
N ASP A 24 7.16 -16.66 14.29
CA ASP A 24 7.28 -17.92 13.52
C ASP A 24 6.43 -17.79 12.26
N ILE A 25 7.05 -17.85 11.08
CA ILE A 25 6.34 -17.71 9.80
C ILE A 25 6.29 -19.06 9.10
N ARG A 26 5.07 -19.49 8.75
CA ARG A 26 4.82 -20.68 7.95
C ARG A 26 4.10 -20.27 6.68
N HIS A 27 4.77 -20.48 5.55
CA HIS A 27 4.16 -20.23 4.25
C HIS A 27 3.06 -21.27 4.01
N GLY A 28 1.90 -20.80 3.55
CA GLY A 28 0.82 -21.67 3.07
C GLY A 28 1.17 -22.28 1.71
N GLU A 29 0.43 -23.32 1.34
CA GLU A 29 0.38 -23.78 -0.06
C GLU A 29 -0.45 -22.80 -0.92
N ALA A 30 -0.54 -23.03 -2.23
CA ALA A 30 -1.05 -22.05 -3.20
C ALA A 30 -2.40 -21.38 -2.85
N ASP A 31 -3.31 -22.11 -2.21
CA ASP A 31 -4.64 -21.63 -1.81
C ASP A 31 -4.84 -21.60 -0.28
N GLU A 32 -3.79 -21.85 0.50
CA GLU A 32 -3.85 -21.84 1.96
C GLU A 32 -3.26 -20.54 2.51
N PRO A 33 -3.90 -19.91 3.52
CA PRO A 33 -3.35 -18.72 4.14
C PRO A 33 -2.02 -19.07 4.83
N PRO A 34 -0.95 -18.28 4.64
CA PRO A 34 0.21 -18.35 5.51
C PRO A 34 -0.18 -18.10 6.96
N LEU A 35 0.56 -18.73 7.86
CA LEU A 35 0.38 -18.60 9.30
C LEU A 35 1.57 -17.85 9.91
N VAL A 36 1.27 -16.83 10.69
CA VAL A 36 2.25 -16.02 11.41
C VAL A 36 1.99 -16.12 12.90
N GLY A 37 2.84 -16.85 13.62
CA GLY A 37 2.80 -16.89 15.08
C GLY A 37 3.58 -15.72 15.66
N LEU A 38 2.88 -14.73 16.24
CA LEU A 38 3.47 -13.60 16.94
C LEU A 38 3.72 -13.95 18.41
N ALA A 39 4.99 -14.05 18.81
CA ALA A 39 5.35 -14.28 20.20
C ALA A 39 5.47 -12.97 21.00
N HIS A 40 6.04 -11.93 20.39
CA HIS A 40 6.34 -10.65 21.03
C HIS A 40 6.57 -9.55 19.98
N GLY A 41 6.23 -8.31 20.32
CA GLY A 41 6.45 -7.10 19.53
C GLY A 41 5.26 -6.71 18.65
N ALA A 42 5.51 -5.76 17.75
CA ALA A 42 4.51 -5.21 16.83
C ALA A 42 4.57 -5.87 15.44
N LEU A 43 3.40 -6.20 14.89
CA LEU A 43 3.21 -6.84 13.61
C LEU A 43 2.12 -6.14 12.82
N TRP A 44 2.45 -5.69 11.62
CA TRP A 44 1.50 -5.24 10.61
C TRP A 44 1.20 -6.39 9.66
N ALA A 45 -0.07 -6.71 9.44
CA ALA A 45 -0.47 -7.75 8.48
C ALA A 45 -1.55 -7.21 7.55
N ARG A 46 -1.30 -7.31 6.24
CA ARG A 46 -2.22 -6.92 5.18
C ARG A 46 -2.47 -8.08 4.24
N ALA A 47 -3.73 -8.27 3.88
CA ALA A 47 -4.13 -9.15 2.79
C ALA A 47 -5.17 -8.46 1.92
N GLU A 48 -5.07 -8.59 0.59
CA GLU A 48 -6.14 -8.15 -0.30
C GLU A 48 -7.24 -9.22 -0.46
N PRO A 49 -8.50 -8.83 -0.73
CA PRO A 49 -9.65 -9.74 -0.79
C PRO A 49 -9.58 -10.84 -1.87
N THR A 50 -8.67 -10.70 -2.84
CA THR A 50 -8.49 -11.64 -3.95
C THR A 50 -7.55 -12.80 -3.62
N GLY A 51 -6.80 -12.70 -2.52
CA GLY A 51 -5.79 -13.67 -2.12
C GLY A 51 -6.27 -14.65 -1.04
N PRO A 52 -5.38 -15.56 -0.61
CA PRO A 52 -5.70 -16.55 0.42
C PRO A 52 -5.90 -15.94 1.83
N GLY A 53 -5.43 -14.71 2.04
CA GLY A 53 -5.42 -14.07 3.35
C GLY A 53 -4.17 -14.38 4.18
N VAL A 54 -4.22 -14.09 5.47
CA VAL A 54 -3.20 -14.47 6.46
C VAL A 54 -3.85 -14.78 7.79
N ASP A 55 -3.35 -15.81 8.48
CA ASP A 55 -3.74 -16.16 9.82
C ASP A 55 -2.64 -15.76 10.79
N VAL A 56 -2.96 -14.92 11.77
CA VAL A 56 -2.01 -14.40 12.75
C VAL A 56 -2.34 -14.93 14.13
N GLY A 57 -1.48 -15.78 14.67
CA GLY A 57 -1.66 -16.41 15.98
C GLY A 57 -0.89 -15.71 17.09
N HIS A 58 -1.48 -15.61 18.29
CA HIS A 58 -0.78 -15.26 19.53
C HIS A 58 -1.33 -16.09 20.68
N GLY A 59 -0.51 -16.99 21.25
CA GLY A 59 -0.98 -17.93 22.27
C GLY A 59 -2.16 -18.77 21.75
N SER A 60 -3.32 -18.63 22.39
CA SER A 60 -4.57 -19.31 21.99
C SER A 60 -5.43 -18.50 21.02
N LEU A 61 -5.08 -17.24 20.76
CA LEU A 61 -5.78 -16.34 19.85
C LEU A 61 -5.32 -16.58 18.40
N ASN A 62 -6.26 -16.51 17.46
CA ASN A 62 -5.98 -16.47 16.03
C ASN A 62 -6.82 -15.40 15.34
N VAL A 63 -6.16 -14.51 14.61
CA VAL A 63 -6.74 -13.41 13.84
C VAL A 63 -6.68 -13.75 12.36
N VAL A 64 -7.83 -13.85 11.73
CA VAL A 64 -8.01 -14.29 10.36
C VAL A 64 -8.27 -13.08 9.47
N VAL A 65 -7.32 -12.76 8.60
CA VAL A 65 -7.35 -11.59 7.72
C VAL A 65 -7.53 -12.06 6.29
N ARG A 66 -8.72 -11.88 5.72
CA ARG A 66 -9.02 -12.29 4.32
C ARG A 66 -9.07 -11.13 3.34
N GLY A 67 -9.13 -9.90 3.83
CA GLY A 67 -9.27 -8.70 2.99
C GLY A 67 -9.25 -7.44 3.85
N GLY A 68 -8.08 -7.06 4.32
CA GLY A 68 -7.94 -6.00 5.31
C GLY A 68 -6.51 -5.78 5.78
N THR A 69 -6.38 -4.90 6.75
CA THR A 69 -5.11 -4.55 7.38
C THR A 69 -5.30 -4.52 8.89
N VAL A 70 -4.42 -5.20 9.61
CA VAL A 70 -4.39 -5.21 11.07
C VAL A 70 -3.00 -4.87 11.60
N LEU A 71 -2.99 -4.32 12.80
CA LEU A 71 -1.82 -4.24 13.66
C LEU A 71 -2.06 -5.14 14.86
N LEU A 72 -1.08 -5.96 15.22
CA LEU A 72 -1.02 -6.65 16.50
C LEU A 72 0.20 -6.14 17.24
N ASP A 73 0.03 -5.64 18.46
CA ASP A 73 1.12 -5.34 19.37
C ASP A 73 1.02 -6.25 20.59
N ALA A 74 1.96 -7.18 20.74
CA ALA A 74 1.94 -8.20 21.78
C ALA A 74 3.14 -8.07 22.72
N GLN A 75 2.86 -7.92 24.01
CA GLN A 75 3.85 -7.71 25.08
C GLN A 75 3.46 -8.55 26.31
N GLY A 76 4.33 -9.48 26.71
CA GLY A 76 4.18 -10.20 27.99
C GLY A 76 2.91 -11.04 28.12
N GLY A 77 2.44 -11.67 27.04
CA GLY A 77 1.24 -12.53 27.03
C GLY A 77 -0.08 -11.77 26.91
N ALA A 78 -0.04 -10.45 26.68
CA ALA A 78 -1.20 -9.65 26.36
C ALA A 78 -0.88 -8.72 25.18
N GLY A 79 -1.89 -8.10 24.61
CA GLY A 79 -1.68 -7.20 23.50
C GLY A 79 -2.90 -6.44 23.06
N LEU A 80 -2.73 -5.73 21.96
CA LEU A 80 -3.76 -4.94 21.30
C LEU A 80 -3.82 -5.34 19.83
N LEU A 81 -5.02 -5.71 19.38
CA LEU A 81 -5.34 -5.88 17.97
C LEU A 81 -6.04 -4.62 17.49
N ILE A 82 -5.51 -3.95 16.47
CA ILE A 82 -6.14 -2.79 15.84
C ILE A 82 -6.49 -3.16 14.40
N VAL A 83 -7.76 -3.01 14.04
CA VAL A 83 -8.21 -3.21 12.66
C VAL A 83 -8.20 -1.88 11.94
N LEU A 84 -7.35 -1.75 10.92
CA LEU A 84 -7.16 -0.50 10.19
C LEU A 84 -8.02 -0.44 8.92
N ARG A 85 -8.22 -1.58 8.27
CA ARG A 85 -9.03 -1.71 7.05
C ARG A 85 -9.73 -3.06 7.03
N GLY A 86 -10.97 -3.08 6.51
CA GLY A 86 -11.73 -4.30 6.27
C GLY A 86 -12.40 -4.87 7.52
N GLU A 87 -12.71 -6.15 7.46
CA GLU A 87 -13.23 -6.95 8.57
C GLU A 87 -12.31 -8.15 8.77
N VAL A 88 -12.10 -8.55 10.03
CA VAL A 88 -11.28 -9.70 10.39
C VAL A 88 -12.02 -10.57 11.39
N GLU A 89 -11.81 -11.88 11.32
CA GLU A 89 -12.36 -12.79 12.32
C GLU A 89 -11.35 -13.02 13.42
N VAL A 90 -11.80 -12.97 14.66
CA VAL A 90 -11.01 -13.25 15.84
C VAL A 90 -11.54 -14.52 16.46
N SER A 91 -10.66 -15.50 16.61
CA SER A 91 -10.97 -16.82 17.13
C SER A 91 -10.04 -17.19 18.27
N ALA A 92 -10.50 -18.05 19.17
CA ALA A 92 -9.66 -18.67 20.19
C ALA A 92 -10.07 -20.12 20.36
N HIS A 93 -9.08 -21.00 20.57
CA HIS A 93 -9.32 -22.45 20.75
C HIS A 93 -10.13 -23.10 19.60
N GLY A 94 -10.04 -22.54 18.39
CA GLY A 94 -10.78 -23.00 17.21
C GLY A 94 -12.23 -22.50 17.11
N GLU A 95 -12.69 -21.67 18.05
CA GLU A 95 -14.02 -21.06 18.03
C GLU A 95 -13.93 -19.58 17.64
N VAL A 96 -14.80 -19.14 16.73
CA VAL A 96 -14.91 -17.71 16.38
C VAL A 96 -15.54 -16.97 17.55
N LEU A 97 -14.80 -16.03 18.11
CA LEU A 97 -15.27 -15.18 19.20
C LEU A 97 -16.05 -13.98 18.66
N ARG A 98 -15.53 -13.34 17.61
CA ARG A 98 -16.14 -12.15 17.01
C ARG A 98 -15.58 -11.83 15.63
N THR A 99 -16.31 -10.99 14.91
CA THR A 99 -15.80 -10.23 13.77
C THR A 99 -15.44 -8.83 14.25
N ALA A 100 -14.22 -8.37 13.94
CA ALA A 100 -13.74 -7.04 14.25
C ALA A 100 -13.69 -6.19 12.97
N ARG A 101 -13.97 -4.89 13.09
CA ARG A 101 -14.12 -3.97 11.95
C ARG A 101 -13.11 -2.84 12.01
N ALA A 102 -12.82 -2.26 10.84
CA ALA A 102 -11.96 -1.08 10.73
C ALA A 102 -12.35 0.03 11.73
N GLY A 103 -11.36 0.53 12.47
CA GLY A 103 -11.52 1.52 13.54
C GLY A 103 -11.72 0.92 14.94
N GLU A 104 -11.77 -0.41 15.07
CA GLU A 104 -11.81 -1.09 16.37
C GLU A 104 -10.41 -1.46 16.85
N ALA A 105 -10.17 -1.23 18.15
CA ALA A 105 -9.04 -1.72 18.91
C ALA A 105 -9.54 -2.72 19.96
N LEU A 106 -8.86 -3.86 20.09
CA LEU A 106 -9.28 -5.00 20.89
C LEU A 106 -8.14 -5.45 21.79
N PRO A 107 -8.23 -5.24 23.12
CA PRO A 107 -7.26 -5.83 24.02
C PRO A 107 -7.45 -7.35 24.05
N PHE A 108 -6.35 -8.09 24.08
CA PHE A 108 -6.37 -9.56 24.16
C PHE A 108 -5.31 -10.10 25.11
N ASP A 109 -5.46 -11.37 25.49
CA ASP A 109 -4.45 -12.14 26.21
C ASP A 109 -4.08 -13.47 25.50
N ASP A 110 -3.01 -14.11 25.96
CA ASP A 110 -2.48 -15.37 25.43
C ASP A 110 -3.37 -16.59 25.73
N ALA A 111 -4.28 -16.47 26.70
CA ALA A 111 -5.32 -17.46 26.98
C ALA A 111 -6.49 -17.40 25.99
N GLY A 112 -6.54 -16.35 25.14
CA GLY A 112 -7.55 -16.17 24.11
C GLY A 112 -8.75 -15.34 24.55
N SER A 113 -8.66 -14.62 25.67
CA SER A 113 -9.66 -13.62 26.04
C SER A 113 -9.52 -12.40 25.15
N VAL A 114 -10.66 -11.84 24.72
CA VAL A 114 -10.73 -10.61 23.92
C VAL A 114 -11.69 -9.66 24.61
N GLY A 115 -11.26 -8.42 24.84
CA GLY A 115 -12.08 -7.39 25.46
C GLY A 115 -13.11 -6.77 24.50
N ASP A 116 -13.86 -5.83 25.04
CA ASP A 116 -14.77 -5.00 24.28
C ASP A 116 -14.00 -4.09 23.29
N PRO A 117 -14.61 -3.73 22.14
CA PRO A 117 -13.95 -2.85 21.18
C PRO A 117 -13.88 -1.42 21.72
N ASP A 118 -12.67 -0.86 21.71
CA ASP A 118 -12.46 0.56 21.89
C ASP A 118 -12.31 1.24 20.52
N PRO A 119 -12.86 2.45 20.34
CA PRO A 119 -12.60 3.22 19.13
C PRO A 119 -11.13 3.64 19.07
N VAL A 120 -10.53 3.49 17.90
CA VAL A 120 -9.16 3.93 17.65
C VAL A 120 -9.04 5.45 17.71
N ASP A 121 -8.10 5.96 18.49
CA ASP A 121 -7.68 7.37 18.44
C ASP A 121 -6.62 7.56 17.35
N ALA A 122 -7.00 8.25 16.27
CA ALA A 122 -6.10 8.51 15.15
C ALA A 122 -4.89 9.38 15.54
N ALA A 123 -5.01 10.26 16.54
CA ALA A 123 -3.88 11.06 17.01
C ALA A 123 -2.85 10.19 17.74
N GLU A 124 -3.31 9.22 18.51
CA GLU A 124 -2.44 8.24 19.18
C GLU A 124 -1.70 7.38 18.16
N LEU A 125 -2.40 6.85 17.15
CA LEU A 125 -1.78 6.08 16.07
C LEU A 125 -0.71 6.87 15.31
N ALA A 126 -0.95 8.15 15.05
CA ALA A 126 -0.02 9.02 14.33
C ALA A 126 1.24 9.36 15.14
N HIS A 127 1.22 9.15 16.46
CA HIS A 127 2.40 9.32 17.31
C HIS A 127 3.26 8.06 17.38
N ASP A 128 2.70 6.90 17.02
CA ASP A 128 3.47 5.66 16.93
C ASP A 128 4.28 5.63 15.61
N PRO A 129 5.62 5.55 15.67
CA PRO A 129 6.46 5.55 14.47
C PRO A 129 6.32 4.29 13.61
N PHE A 130 6.05 3.13 14.23
CA PHE A 130 5.84 1.88 13.51
C PHE A 130 4.55 1.97 12.70
N ILE A 131 3.45 2.38 13.32
CA ILE A 131 2.14 2.52 12.68
C ILE A 131 2.19 3.59 11.59
N SER A 132 2.76 4.77 11.90
CA SER A 132 2.84 5.88 10.96
C SER A 132 3.64 5.54 9.70
N LEU A 133 4.79 4.85 9.86
CA LEU A 133 5.59 4.42 8.72
C LEU A 133 4.84 3.40 7.85
N ASN A 134 4.17 2.43 8.47
CA ASN A 134 3.38 1.44 7.74
C ASN A 134 2.20 2.06 6.98
N LEU A 135 1.50 3.03 7.58
CA LEU A 135 0.44 3.78 6.91
C LEU A 135 0.96 4.52 5.67
N VAL A 136 2.14 5.14 5.76
CA VAL A 136 2.78 5.78 4.61
C VAL A 136 3.11 4.75 3.54
N LEU A 137 3.75 3.63 3.90
CA LEU A 137 4.11 2.59 2.95
C LEU A 137 2.89 2.00 2.22
N ASP A 138 1.79 1.75 2.93
CA ASP A 138 0.54 1.27 2.34
C ASP A 138 -0.09 2.33 1.41
N SER A 139 -0.03 3.61 1.79
CA SER A 139 -0.53 4.70 0.93
C SER A 139 0.23 4.80 -0.38
N LEU A 140 1.55 4.54 -0.37
CA LEU A 140 2.41 4.55 -1.56
C LEU A 140 2.19 3.33 -2.44
N ALA A 141 1.93 2.15 -1.84
CA ALA A 141 1.60 0.94 -2.58
C ALA A 141 0.25 1.05 -3.34
N GLY A 142 -0.67 1.90 -2.85
CA GLY A 142 -1.95 2.20 -3.50
C GLY A 142 -1.91 3.30 -4.56
N VAL A 143 -0.75 3.94 -4.80
CA VAL A 143 -0.59 4.86 -5.93
C VAL A 143 -0.22 4.03 -7.16
N PRO A 144 -1.12 3.84 -8.14
CA PRO A 144 -0.65 3.45 -9.46
C PRO A 144 0.23 4.60 -9.96
N THR A 145 1.54 4.45 -9.87
CA THR A 145 2.47 5.27 -10.65
C THR A 145 2.32 4.85 -12.10
N GLY A 146 1.20 5.22 -12.72
CA GLY A 146 1.11 5.36 -14.15
C GLY A 146 2.03 6.53 -14.52
N LEU A 147 3.31 6.25 -14.71
CA LEU A 147 4.22 7.19 -15.38
C LEU A 147 3.72 7.52 -16.80
N ASP A 148 2.82 6.69 -17.34
CA ASP A 148 2.14 6.88 -18.62
C ASP A 148 1.00 7.93 -18.58
N ASP A 149 0.56 8.37 -17.39
CA ASP A 149 -0.51 9.39 -17.22
C ASP A 149 0.03 10.74 -16.72
N LEU A 150 1.34 10.89 -16.55
CA LEU A 150 1.91 12.22 -16.39
C LEU A 150 1.71 12.96 -17.72
N PRO A 151 1.09 14.16 -17.73
CA PRO A 151 1.11 14.97 -18.94
C PRO A 151 2.57 15.16 -19.32
N GLU A 152 2.94 14.69 -20.51
CA GLU A 152 4.28 14.92 -21.03
C GLU A 152 4.63 16.39 -20.79
N PRO A 153 5.82 16.71 -20.25
CA PRO A 153 6.22 18.09 -20.08
C PRO A 153 6.09 18.74 -21.45
N ALA A 154 5.13 19.67 -21.58
CA ALA A 154 4.87 20.34 -22.84
C ALA A 154 6.20 20.87 -23.33
N LEU A 155 6.73 20.29 -24.40
CA LEU A 155 7.88 20.81 -25.12
C LEU A 155 7.47 22.20 -25.59
N VAL A 156 7.78 23.20 -24.77
CA VAL A 156 7.66 24.61 -25.13
C VAL A 156 8.48 24.76 -26.39
N GLY A 157 7.78 25.04 -27.49
CA GLY A 157 8.28 24.91 -28.85
C GLY A 157 9.69 25.47 -29.02
N ALA A 158 10.63 24.58 -29.31
CA ALA A 158 11.75 24.95 -30.15
C ALA A 158 11.17 25.17 -31.55
N GLY A 159 10.81 26.42 -31.85
CA GLY A 159 10.46 26.84 -33.21
C GLY A 159 11.59 26.48 -34.19
N PRO A 160 11.28 26.34 -35.48
CA PRO A 160 12.30 26.05 -36.47
C PRO A 160 13.30 27.21 -36.52
N THR A 161 14.54 26.98 -36.11
CA THR A 161 15.67 27.83 -36.50
C THR A 161 15.96 27.60 -37.97
N GLU A 162 15.25 28.31 -38.84
CA GLU A 162 15.77 28.66 -40.17
C GLU A 162 16.55 29.96 -40.00
N ALA A 163 17.85 29.81 -39.76
CA ALA A 163 18.82 30.86 -40.02
C ALA A 163 19.32 30.62 -41.44
N ASP A 164 18.84 31.39 -42.40
CA ASP A 164 19.55 31.64 -43.65
C ASP A 164 19.13 33.02 -44.18
N GLY A 165 20.04 33.98 -43.97
CA GLY A 165 19.93 35.33 -44.49
C GLY A 165 21.31 35.93 -44.62
N ASP A 166 21.90 35.73 -45.79
CA ASP A 166 22.94 36.53 -46.48
C ASP A 166 22.96 35.97 -47.92
N GLY A 167 22.84 36.68 -49.04
CA GLY A 167 23.12 38.07 -49.36
C GLY A 167 23.87 38.09 -50.71
N ASP A 168 23.17 38.50 -51.78
CA ASP A 168 23.62 38.97 -53.10
C ASP A 168 24.30 38.05 -54.15
N GLY A 169 23.75 38.13 -55.36
CA GLY A 169 24.31 37.56 -56.59
C GLY A 169 23.41 37.78 -57.82
N ASP A 170 23.54 38.98 -58.40
CA ASP A 170 23.02 39.48 -59.68
C ASP A 170 23.07 38.47 -60.85
N GLU A 171 21.98 38.36 -61.63
CA GLU A 171 21.97 38.37 -63.12
C GLU A 171 20.58 38.03 -63.71
N GLY A 172 20.10 38.89 -64.63
CA GLY A 172 19.45 38.43 -65.87
C GLY A 172 17.94 38.17 -65.89
N ALA A 173 17.16 39.21 -66.19
CA ALA A 173 15.74 39.14 -66.62
C ALA A 173 15.55 38.39 -67.97
N PRO A 174 14.34 38.34 -68.63
CA PRO A 174 12.95 38.58 -68.18
C PRO A 174 11.93 37.51 -68.72
N ARG A 175 10.62 37.78 -68.52
CA ARG A 175 9.41 37.32 -69.28
C ARG A 175 8.69 36.10 -68.68
N LYS A 176 7.35 36.04 -68.53
CA LYS A 176 6.25 36.62 -69.30
C LYS A 176 4.92 36.51 -68.50
N ARG A 177 4.19 37.64 -68.43
CA ARG A 177 2.74 37.86 -68.65
C ARG A 177 1.67 37.01 -67.91
N ARG A 178 0.82 37.76 -67.17
CA ARG A 178 -0.67 37.85 -67.17
C ARG A 178 -1.47 36.54 -67.30
N PHE A 179 -2.51 36.27 -66.51
CA PHE A 179 -3.77 37.00 -66.29
C PHE A 179 -4.37 36.46 -64.96
N GLY A 180 -5.13 37.17 -64.12
CA GLY A 180 -6.07 38.23 -64.42
C GLY A 180 -7.51 37.71 -64.53
N GLY A 181 -8.07 37.19 -63.44
CA GLY A 181 -9.47 37.33 -62.96
C GLY A 181 -10.67 36.86 -63.79
N ARG A 182 -11.67 36.27 -63.10
CA ARG A 182 -12.99 36.91 -62.88
C ARG A 182 -13.91 36.06 -61.99
N LYS A 183 -14.67 36.77 -61.15
CA LYS A 183 -15.91 36.39 -60.42
C LYS A 183 -16.94 35.75 -61.38
N ARG A 184 -17.92 34.95 -60.97
CA ARG A 184 -18.77 34.88 -59.78
C ARG A 184 -19.19 33.43 -59.53
#